data_AF-A0A917C5E2-F1
#
_entry.id   AF-A0A917C5E2-F1
#
_cell.length_a   1.000
_cell.length_b   1.000
_cell.length_c   1.000
_cell.angle_alpha   90.00
_cell.angle_beta   90.00
_cell.angle_gamma   90.00
#
_symmetry.space_group_name_H-M   'P 1'
#
loop_
_entity.id
_entity.type
_entity.pdbx_description
1 polymer ?
#
loop_
_entity_poly.entity_id
_entity_poly.type
_entity_poly.pdbx_seq_one_letter_code
_entity_poly.pdbx_strand_id
1 'polypeptide(L)'
;MQNTRGFRSTSKPRPDRKIELLTAIAPPGFGTDRWREHIHMIHPGGPATRPRIMTTDRGLIELDQRSGKVLVWGKRGIATELARALADAGNWQVEHLDGFVEVARRDPHGARSPASRIPASRASPASRALWWRERGYQTLATPDGVWVDAGSTRIRDLGDRLELHGPVSDESILAAVTKAKEEWKGGLEIDGQWAQRDLDRIWVECQRQGVVAENCKPSRQAIESWEREKAATVRRDETLSLLRARVKEAELLREAASGAPEVVNRLPPELRAFVTSYLDDTQRTELGRMSTDAIVTELSRFRSLGHEETERAKRNGEPDPGLQRAVPKPSGPAPELSPRSA
;
A
#
# COMPACT_ATOMS: atom_id res chain seq x y z
N MET A 1 -8.14 -20.78 -77.37
CA MET A 1 -7.43 -21.40 -76.23
C MET A 1 -6.52 -20.35 -75.61
N GLN A 2 -6.95 -19.75 -74.49
CA GLN A 2 -6.19 -18.73 -73.77
C GLN A 2 -5.22 -19.44 -72.80
N ASN A 3 -3.94 -19.08 -72.90
CA ASN A 3 -2.87 -19.66 -72.10
C ASN A 3 -2.59 -18.73 -70.91
N THR A 4 -3.23 -18.97 -69.76
CA THR A 4 -3.00 -18.25 -68.51
C THR A 4 -1.70 -18.73 -67.87
N ARG A 5 -0.61 -17.99 -68.10
CA ARG A 5 0.62 -18.08 -67.29
C ARG A 5 0.31 -17.56 -65.89
N GLY A 6 0.13 -18.47 -64.94
CA GLY A 6 0.07 -18.15 -63.52
C GLY A 6 1.39 -17.52 -63.07
N PHE A 7 1.32 -16.27 -62.61
CA PHE A 7 2.41 -15.65 -61.85
C PHE A 7 2.66 -16.49 -60.60
N ARG A 8 3.78 -17.22 -60.56
CA ARG A 8 4.31 -17.77 -59.31
C ARG A 8 4.73 -16.58 -58.45
N SER A 9 3.95 -16.31 -57.40
CA SER A 9 4.35 -15.42 -56.31
C SER A 9 5.63 -16.00 -55.67
N THR A 10 6.79 -15.46 -56.04
CA THR A 10 8.06 -15.66 -55.34
C THR A 10 8.16 -14.71 -54.14
N SER A 11 7.10 -14.65 -53.32
CA SER A 11 7.21 -13.99 -52.03
C SER A 11 8.12 -14.85 -51.17
N LYS A 12 9.36 -14.41 -50.93
CA LYS A 12 10.23 -14.99 -49.90
C LYS A 12 9.38 -15.21 -48.64
N PRO A 13 9.42 -16.39 -48.00
CA PRO A 13 8.70 -16.60 -46.75
C PRO A 13 9.15 -15.49 -45.80
N ARG A 14 8.19 -14.71 -45.30
CA ARG A 14 8.49 -13.68 -44.30
C ARG A 14 9.22 -14.37 -43.15
N PRO A 15 10.38 -13.87 -42.72
CA PRO A 15 11.06 -14.48 -41.60
C PRO A 15 10.12 -14.47 -40.40
N ASP A 16 10.07 -15.60 -39.73
CA ASP A 16 9.22 -15.76 -38.56
C ASP A 16 9.79 -14.91 -37.43
N ARG A 17 9.09 -13.81 -37.17
CA ARG A 17 9.48 -12.82 -36.16
C ARG A 17 9.79 -13.45 -34.80
N LYS A 18 9.15 -14.58 -34.44
CA LYS A 18 9.46 -15.28 -33.18
C LYS A 18 10.84 -15.92 -33.21
N ILE A 19 11.25 -16.48 -34.34
CA ILE A 19 12.59 -17.07 -34.50
C ILE A 19 13.67 -15.99 -34.54
N GLU A 20 13.40 -14.85 -35.18
CA GLU A 20 14.31 -13.70 -35.12
C GLU A 20 14.51 -13.22 -33.67
N LEU A 21 13.41 -13.05 -32.93
CA LEU A 21 13.45 -12.67 -31.52
C LEU A 21 14.17 -13.70 -30.66
N LEU A 22 13.93 -14.99 -30.88
CA LEU A 22 14.63 -16.06 -30.16
C LEU A 22 16.13 -16.02 -30.43
N THR A 23 16.51 -15.87 -31.70
CA THR A 23 17.91 -15.80 -32.13
C THR A 23 18.62 -14.60 -31.50
N ALA A 24 17.91 -13.48 -31.32
CA ALA A 24 18.47 -12.29 -30.69
C ALA A 24 18.75 -12.43 -29.19
N ILE A 25 17.99 -13.26 -28.48
CA ILE A 25 18.11 -13.42 -27.01
C ILE A 25 18.80 -14.71 -26.57
N ALA A 26 18.90 -15.69 -27.47
CA ALA A 26 19.53 -16.98 -27.20
C ALA A 26 21.07 -16.88 -27.22
N PRO A 27 21.78 -17.83 -26.57
CA PRO A 27 23.23 -17.93 -26.68
C PRO A 27 23.72 -18.08 -28.12
N PRO A 28 24.94 -17.59 -28.44
CA PRO A 28 25.54 -17.81 -29.75
C PRO A 28 25.58 -19.28 -30.15
N GLY A 29 25.19 -19.60 -31.38
CA GLY A 29 25.19 -20.97 -31.89
C GLY A 29 23.97 -21.81 -31.47
N PHE A 30 23.01 -21.24 -30.73
CA PHE A 30 21.78 -21.94 -30.39
C PHE A 30 20.89 -22.19 -31.62
N GLY A 31 20.55 -23.46 -31.87
CA GLY A 31 19.66 -23.85 -32.97
C GLY A 31 18.19 -23.50 -32.68
N THR A 32 17.68 -22.42 -33.25
CA THR A 32 16.34 -21.89 -32.98
C THR A 32 15.22 -22.58 -33.77
N ASP A 33 15.50 -23.14 -34.95
CA ASP A 33 14.48 -23.65 -35.87
C ASP A 33 13.60 -24.76 -35.29
N ARG A 34 14.17 -25.67 -34.48
CA ARG A 34 13.42 -26.78 -33.88
C ARG A 34 12.36 -26.34 -32.86
N TRP A 35 12.43 -25.10 -32.38
CA TRP A 35 11.54 -24.57 -31.34
C TRP A 35 10.40 -23.73 -31.91
N ARG A 36 10.37 -23.51 -33.22
CA ARG A 36 9.43 -22.62 -33.92
C ARG A 36 7.97 -22.85 -33.53
N GLU A 37 7.53 -24.10 -33.58
CA GLU A 37 6.15 -24.48 -33.31
C GLU A 37 5.81 -24.50 -31.81
N HIS A 38 6.84 -24.48 -30.97
CA HIS A 38 6.74 -24.57 -29.52
C HIS A 38 6.72 -23.20 -28.83
N ILE A 39 6.99 -22.12 -29.56
CA ILE A 39 7.06 -20.77 -29.00
C ILE A 39 5.70 -20.08 -29.18
N HIS A 40 5.04 -19.82 -28.07
CA HIS A 40 3.83 -19.01 -28.06
C HIS A 40 4.17 -17.54 -28.27
N MET A 41 5.12 -17.00 -27.50
CA MET A 41 5.47 -15.58 -27.52
C MET A 41 6.89 -15.37 -26.98
N ILE A 42 7.57 -14.33 -27.46
CA ILE A 42 8.84 -13.87 -26.91
C ILE A 42 8.70 -12.40 -26.54
N HIS A 43 9.07 -12.08 -25.31
CA HIS A 43 9.30 -10.72 -24.87
C HIS A 43 10.81 -10.51 -24.81
N PRO A 44 11.41 -9.69 -25.69
CA PRO A 44 12.88 -9.56 -25.76
C PRO A 44 13.50 -8.93 -24.51
N GLY A 45 12.69 -8.41 -23.58
CA GLY A 45 13.16 -7.66 -22.41
C GLY A 45 13.55 -6.24 -22.78
N GLY A 46 14.08 -5.52 -21.80
CA GLY A 46 14.54 -4.14 -21.90
C GLY A 46 15.61 -3.85 -20.85
N PRO A 47 16.03 -2.58 -20.68
CA PRO A 47 17.11 -2.23 -19.76
C PRO A 47 16.89 -2.69 -18.30
N ALA A 48 15.62 -2.78 -17.89
CA ALA A 48 15.22 -3.19 -16.53
C ALA A 48 14.51 -4.55 -16.48
N THR A 49 14.31 -5.23 -17.62
CA THR A 49 13.49 -6.44 -17.70
C THR A 49 14.19 -7.55 -18.47
N ARG A 50 14.13 -8.76 -17.92
CA ARG A 50 14.76 -9.94 -18.52
C ARG A 50 14.02 -10.37 -19.78
N PRO A 51 14.71 -10.93 -20.78
CA PRO A 51 14.05 -11.63 -21.87
C PRO A 51 13.19 -12.77 -21.34
N ARG A 52 11.99 -12.91 -21.89
CA ARG A 52 11.02 -13.95 -21.52
C ARG A 52 10.57 -14.73 -22.74
N ILE A 53 10.46 -16.02 -22.60
CA ILE A 53 9.92 -16.92 -23.63
C ILE A 53 8.73 -17.66 -23.02
N MET A 54 7.57 -17.54 -23.67
CA MET A 54 6.39 -18.33 -23.36
C MET A 54 6.29 -19.45 -24.38
N THR A 55 6.24 -20.69 -23.90
CA THR A 55 6.05 -21.87 -24.73
C THR A 55 4.57 -22.23 -24.87
N THR A 56 4.24 -23.10 -25.82
CA THR A 56 2.87 -23.53 -26.11
C THR A 56 2.24 -24.37 -25.00
N ASP A 57 3.05 -25.04 -24.18
CA ASP A 57 2.63 -25.73 -22.95
C ASP A 57 2.41 -24.77 -21.76
N ARG A 58 2.50 -23.45 -22.01
CA ARG A 58 2.19 -22.37 -21.06
C ARG A 58 3.23 -22.19 -19.95
N GLY A 59 4.41 -22.79 -20.10
CA GLY A 59 5.54 -22.50 -19.23
C GLY A 59 6.22 -21.18 -19.61
N LEU A 60 6.68 -20.44 -18.61
CA LEU A 60 7.41 -19.19 -18.79
C LEU A 60 8.89 -19.45 -18.52
N ILE A 61 9.74 -19.00 -19.44
CA ILE A 61 11.19 -19.03 -19.30
C ILE A 61 11.66 -17.58 -19.14
N GLU A 62 12.46 -17.28 -18.12
CA GLU A 62 13.19 -16.02 -17.99
C GLU A 62 14.69 -16.26 -18.15
N LEU A 63 15.34 -15.45 -18.99
CA LEU A 63 16.78 -15.52 -19.22
C LEU A 63 17.49 -14.50 -18.33
N ASP A 64 18.24 -14.97 -17.34
CA ASP A 64 19.13 -14.14 -16.54
C ASP A 64 20.56 -14.32 -17.03
N GLN A 65 20.86 -13.67 -18.16
CA GLN A 65 22.17 -13.71 -18.79
C GLN A 65 23.29 -13.20 -17.88
N ARG A 66 22.96 -12.29 -16.93
CA ARG A 66 23.95 -11.70 -16.00
C ARG A 66 24.38 -12.69 -14.93
N SER A 67 23.46 -13.48 -14.40
CA SER A 67 23.79 -14.52 -13.40
C SER A 67 24.07 -15.89 -14.03
N GLY A 68 23.92 -16.02 -15.36
CA GLY A 68 24.10 -17.27 -16.07
C GLY A 68 23.03 -18.29 -15.69
N LYS A 69 21.77 -17.86 -15.60
CA LYS A 69 20.63 -18.71 -15.21
C LYS A 69 19.49 -18.67 -16.22
N VAL A 70 18.80 -19.79 -16.35
CA VAL A 70 17.53 -19.93 -17.05
C VAL A 70 16.48 -20.34 -16.02
N LEU A 71 15.55 -19.42 -15.72
CA LEU A 71 14.48 -19.68 -14.77
C LEU A 71 13.27 -20.24 -15.52
N VAL A 72 12.71 -21.34 -15.04
CA VAL A 72 11.53 -21.97 -15.63
C VAL A 72 10.39 -21.95 -14.62
N TRP A 73 9.27 -21.38 -15.03
CA TRP A 73 8.06 -21.25 -14.23
C TRP A 73 6.92 -22.05 -14.87
N GLY A 74 6.11 -22.68 -14.03
CA GLY A 74 5.00 -23.53 -14.46
C GLY A 74 5.34 -25.02 -14.47
N LYS A 75 4.47 -25.83 -15.09
CA LYS A 75 4.61 -27.30 -15.11
C LYS A 75 5.78 -27.72 -16.00
N ARG A 76 6.37 -28.87 -15.67
CA ARG A 76 7.40 -29.50 -16.52
C ARG A 76 6.83 -29.88 -17.89
N GLY A 77 7.58 -29.59 -18.94
CA GLY A 77 7.18 -29.84 -20.33
C GLY A 77 8.16 -29.24 -21.34
N ILE A 78 7.63 -28.72 -22.43
CA ILE A 78 8.40 -28.08 -23.51
C ILE A 78 9.20 -26.89 -22.98
N ALA A 79 8.66 -26.12 -22.01
CA ALA A 79 9.40 -25.05 -21.36
C ALA A 79 10.70 -25.55 -20.70
N THR A 80 10.63 -26.71 -20.03
CA THR A 80 11.78 -27.37 -19.40
C THR A 80 12.82 -27.79 -20.43
N GLU A 81 12.38 -28.39 -21.53
CA GLU A 81 13.27 -28.86 -22.59
C GLU A 81 13.98 -27.70 -23.30
N LEU A 82 13.23 -26.63 -23.62
CA LEU A 82 13.78 -25.42 -24.22
C LEU A 82 14.77 -24.74 -23.27
N ALA A 83 14.43 -24.64 -21.98
CA ALA A 83 15.31 -24.04 -20.98
C ALA A 83 16.62 -24.80 -20.81
N ARG A 84 16.59 -26.14 -20.79
CA ARG A 84 17.79 -26.98 -20.77
C ARG A 84 18.65 -26.75 -22.00
N ALA A 85 18.04 -26.74 -23.19
CA ALA A 85 18.80 -26.50 -24.41
C ALA A 85 19.45 -25.11 -24.46
N LEU A 86 18.75 -24.08 -23.97
CA LEU A 86 19.30 -22.73 -23.85
C LEU A 86 20.43 -22.70 -22.82
N ALA A 87 20.27 -23.41 -21.70
CA ALA A 87 21.29 -23.49 -20.67
C ALA A 87 22.55 -24.22 -21.16
N ASP A 88 22.40 -25.34 -21.86
CA ASP A 88 23.51 -26.10 -22.44
C ASP A 88 24.29 -25.25 -23.45
N ALA A 89 23.59 -24.51 -24.32
CA ALA A 89 24.22 -23.65 -25.32
C ALA A 89 24.90 -22.41 -24.70
N GLY A 90 24.39 -21.91 -23.57
CA GLY A 90 24.90 -20.72 -22.89
C GLY A 90 25.89 -21.01 -21.76
N ASN A 91 26.11 -22.29 -21.42
CA ASN A 91 26.76 -22.71 -20.18
C ASN A 91 26.12 -22.06 -18.93
N TRP A 92 24.79 -22.10 -18.87
CA TRP A 92 23.98 -21.54 -17.79
C TRP A 92 23.39 -22.64 -16.90
N GLN A 93 22.88 -22.25 -15.73
CA GLN A 93 22.17 -23.16 -14.82
C GLN A 93 20.66 -23.05 -15.02
N VAL A 94 19.97 -24.20 -15.09
CA VAL A 94 18.50 -24.22 -15.10
C VAL A 94 17.98 -24.26 -13.67
N GLU A 95 17.11 -23.32 -13.33
CA GLU A 95 16.39 -23.29 -12.06
C GLU A 95 14.90 -23.51 -12.32
N HIS A 96 14.40 -24.66 -11.85
CA HIS A 96 13.00 -25.03 -11.97
C HIS A 96 12.22 -24.56 -10.75
N LEU A 97 11.24 -23.70 -10.98
CA LEU A 97 10.35 -23.18 -9.95
C LEU A 97 8.98 -23.85 -10.11
N ASP A 98 9.00 -25.18 -9.99
CA ASP A 98 7.86 -26.07 -10.23
C ASP A 98 6.80 -26.02 -9.10
N GLY A 99 7.15 -25.40 -7.97
CA GLY A 99 6.27 -25.21 -6.81
C GLY A 99 5.54 -23.87 -6.89
N PHE A 100 4.21 -23.94 -6.75
CA PHE A 100 3.40 -22.77 -6.50
C PHE A 100 2.43 -23.03 -5.36
N VAL A 101 2.00 -21.95 -4.75
CA VAL A 101 0.92 -21.94 -3.77
C VAL A 101 -0.26 -21.16 -4.34
N GLU A 102 -1.48 -21.52 -3.96
CA GLU A 102 -2.69 -20.92 -4.53
C GLU A 102 -3.41 -20.02 -3.52
N VAL A 103 -3.93 -18.91 -4.03
CA VAL A 103 -4.92 -18.09 -3.34
C VAL A 103 -6.12 -17.92 -4.26
N ALA A 104 -7.30 -18.26 -3.79
CA ALA A 104 -8.55 -18.16 -4.54
C ALA A 104 -9.47 -17.07 -3.97
N ARG A 105 -10.36 -16.56 -4.83
CA ARG A 105 -11.43 -15.65 -4.45
C ARG A 105 -12.41 -16.35 -3.53
N ARG A 106 -12.83 -15.67 -2.47
CA ARG A 106 -13.90 -16.13 -1.59
C ARG A 106 -14.88 -15.02 -1.27
N ASP A 107 -16.15 -15.37 -1.09
CA ASP A 107 -17.12 -14.44 -0.51
C ASP A 107 -16.93 -14.40 1.02
N PRO A 108 -16.66 -13.22 1.62
CA PRO A 108 -16.48 -13.10 3.07
C PRO A 108 -17.66 -13.61 3.90
N HIS A 109 -18.86 -13.73 3.31
CA HIS A 109 -20.08 -14.15 4.00
C HIS A 109 -20.39 -15.66 3.87
N GLY A 110 -19.41 -16.49 3.52
CA GLY A 110 -19.45 -17.95 3.74
C GLY A 110 -20.20 -18.76 2.68
N ALA A 111 -20.85 -18.13 1.70
CA ALA A 111 -21.25 -18.85 0.50
C ALA A 111 -20.01 -19.11 -0.36
N ARG A 112 -19.69 -20.38 -0.64
CA ARG A 112 -18.88 -20.72 -1.82
C ARG A 112 -19.59 -20.07 -2.99
N SER A 113 -19.10 -18.92 -3.44
CA SER A 113 -19.70 -18.23 -4.58
C SER A 113 -19.60 -19.21 -5.75
N PRO A 114 -20.72 -19.72 -6.29
CA PRO A 114 -20.67 -20.62 -7.44
C PRO A 114 -20.15 -19.80 -8.60
N ALA A 115 -18.84 -19.89 -8.90
CA ALA A 115 -18.15 -19.17 -9.96
C ALA A 115 -18.77 -17.79 -10.25
N SER A 116 -18.86 -16.93 -9.23
CA SER A 116 -19.59 -15.66 -9.34
C SER A 116 -18.76 -14.67 -10.15
N ARG A 117 -19.02 -14.70 -11.46
CA ARG A 117 -18.57 -13.83 -12.56
C ARG A 117 -17.70 -12.66 -12.06
N ILE A 118 -16.41 -12.75 -12.37
CA ILE A 118 -15.57 -11.54 -12.53
C ILE A 118 -16.42 -10.53 -13.31
N PRO A 119 -16.52 -9.25 -12.89
CA PRO A 119 -17.24 -8.25 -13.67
C PRO A 119 -16.82 -8.38 -15.14
N ALA A 120 -17.78 -8.46 -16.07
CA ALA A 120 -17.51 -8.80 -17.47
C ALA A 120 -16.46 -7.86 -18.12
N SER A 121 -16.30 -6.64 -17.60
CA SER A 121 -15.28 -5.66 -17.99
C SER A 121 -13.84 -6.04 -17.63
N ARG A 122 -13.63 -6.94 -16.65
CA ARG A 122 -12.32 -7.42 -16.17
C ARG A 122 -12.07 -8.91 -16.41
N ALA A 123 -12.95 -9.58 -17.15
CA ALA A 123 -12.77 -10.99 -17.52
C ALA A 123 -11.62 -11.21 -18.52
N SER A 124 -11.26 -10.20 -19.32
CA SER A 124 -10.19 -10.34 -20.30
C SER A 124 -8.80 -10.30 -19.65
N PRO A 125 -7.82 -11.10 -20.13
CA PRO A 125 -6.42 -10.97 -19.72
C PRO A 125 -5.87 -9.55 -19.89
N ALA A 126 -6.31 -8.79 -20.90
CA ALA A 126 -5.87 -7.42 -21.12
C ALA A 126 -6.34 -6.46 -20.02
N SER A 127 -7.61 -6.55 -19.62
CA SER A 127 -8.17 -5.74 -18.52
C SER A 127 -7.48 -6.06 -17.19
N ARG A 128 -7.21 -7.34 -16.91
CA ARG A 128 -6.46 -7.76 -15.72
C ARG A 128 -5.03 -7.23 -15.74
N ALA A 129 -4.35 -7.31 -16.88
CA ALA A 129 -3.00 -6.80 -17.03
C ALA A 129 -2.93 -5.28 -16.82
N LEU A 130 -3.94 -4.54 -17.28
CA LEU A 130 -4.06 -3.10 -17.02
C LEU A 130 -4.24 -2.81 -15.53
N TRP A 131 -5.14 -3.52 -14.84
CA TRP A 131 -5.39 -3.35 -13.40
C TRP A 131 -4.11 -3.50 -12.56
N TRP A 132 -3.27 -4.49 -12.89
CA TRP A 132 -1.97 -4.69 -12.24
C TRP A 132 -0.98 -3.56 -12.55
N ARG A 133 -0.92 -3.08 -13.79
CA ARG A 133 -0.05 -1.96 -14.18
C ARG A 133 -0.43 -0.65 -13.50
N GLU A 134 -1.72 -0.39 -13.31
CA GLU A 134 -2.20 0.78 -12.57
C GLU A 134 -1.70 0.79 -11.11
N ARG A 135 -1.33 -0.38 -10.57
CA ARG A 135 -0.72 -0.55 -9.24
C ARG A 135 0.80 -0.65 -9.28
N GLY A 136 1.42 -0.38 -10.43
CA GLY A 136 2.87 -0.37 -10.61
C GLY A 136 3.50 -1.72 -10.94
N TYR A 137 2.71 -2.79 -11.09
CA TYR A 137 3.25 -4.11 -11.41
C TYR A 137 3.52 -4.28 -12.91
N GLN A 138 4.60 -4.98 -13.22
CA GLN A 138 4.88 -5.40 -14.59
C GLN A 138 4.06 -6.65 -14.93
N THR A 139 3.47 -6.66 -16.13
CA THR A 139 2.59 -7.75 -16.54
C THR A 139 2.82 -8.25 -17.95
N LEU A 140 2.64 -9.55 -18.11
CA LEU A 140 2.58 -10.25 -19.38
C LEU A 140 1.20 -10.91 -19.51
N ALA A 141 0.33 -10.32 -20.35
CA ALA A 141 -0.97 -10.89 -20.65
C ALA A 141 -0.83 -12.11 -21.57
N THR A 142 -1.52 -13.20 -21.25
CA THR A 142 -1.51 -14.45 -22.02
C THR A 142 -2.93 -14.99 -22.16
N PRO A 143 -3.19 -15.95 -23.07
CA PRO A 143 -4.51 -16.56 -23.21
C PRO A 143 -5.02 -17.20 -21.90
N ASP A 144 -4.12 -17.76 -21.10
CA ASP A 144 -4.45 -18.53 -19.90
C ASP A 144 -4.22 -17.76 -18.59
N GLY A 145 -4.26 -16.43 -18.65
CA GLY A 145 -4.09 -15.55 -17.48
C GLY A 145 -3.08 -14.44 -17.68
N VAL A 146 -2.76 -13.74 -16.60
CA VAL A 146 -1.77 -12.66 -16.59
C VAL A 146 -0.63 -13.05 -15.68
N TRP A 147 0.59 -13.06 -16.21
CA TRP A 147 1.79 -13.17 -15.39
C TRP A 147 2.18 -11.80 -14.85
N VAL A 148 2.49 -11.73 -13.57
CA VAL A 148 2.78 -10.51 -12.82
C VAL A 148 4.09 -10.69 -12.07
N ASP A 149 4.95 -9.70 -12.18
CA ASP A 149 6.20 -9.64 -11.41
C ASP A 149 5.92 -9.04 -10.04
N ALA A 150 6.11 -9.81 -8.97
CA ALA A 150 5.97 -9.35 -7.59
C ALA A 150 7.19 -9.81 -6.78
N GLY A 151 8.21 -8.97 -6.72
CA GLY A 151 9.49 -9.28 -6.09
C GLY A 151 10.17 -10.50 -6.70
N SER A 152 10.54 -11.45 -5.84
CA SER A 152 11.11 -12.76 -6.23
C SER A 152 10.06 -13.78 -6.67
N THR A 153 8.77 -13.42 -6.61
CA THR A 153 7.64 -14.29 -6.95
C THR A 153 7.11 -13.92 -8.33
N ARG A 154 6.56 -14.91 -9.03
CA ARG A 154 5.76 -14.68 -10.24
C ARG A 154 4.34 -15.10 -9.96
N ILE A 155 3.42 -14.15 -10.04
CA ILE A 155 2.00 -14.42 -9.84
C ILE A 155 1.38 -14.69 -11.19
N ARG A 156 0.68 -15.81 -11.32
CA ARG A 156 -0.20 -16.08 -12.44
C ARG A 156 -1.64 -15.83 -12.01
N ASP A 157 -2.22 -14.77 -12.58
CA ASP A 157 -3.59 -14.35 -12.33
C ASP A 157 -4.56 -14.97 -13.35
N LEU A 158 -5.40 -15.88 -12.85
CA LEU A 158 -6.45 -16.56 -13.59
C LEU A 158 -7.81 -15.87 -13.46
N GLY A 159 -7.89 -14.81 -12.66
CA GLY A 159 -9.07 -13.97 -12.42
C GLY A 159 -9.69 -14.20 -11.06
N ASP A 160 -10.19 -15.40 -10.82
CA ASP A 160 -10.72 -15.86 -9.53
C ASP A 160 -9.67 -16.60 -8.69
N ARG A 161 -8.48 -16.82 -9.25
CA ARG A 161 -7.36 -17.47 -8.56
C ARG A 161 -6.03 -16.83 -8.93
N LEU A 162 -5.12 -16.81 -7.97
CA LEU A 162 -3.71 -16.50 -8.13
C LEU A 162 -2.88 -17.74 -7.83
N GLU A 163 -1.97 -18.08 -8.73
CA GLU A 163 -0.91 -19.06 -8.47
C GLU A 163 0.40 -18.29 -8.23
N LEU A 164 1.00 -18.43 -7.06
CA LEU A 164 2.25 -17.77 -6.69
C LEU A 164 3.40 -18.75 -6.91
N HIS A 165 4.14 -18.54 -7.99
CA HIS A 165 5.28 -19.40 -8.38
C HIS A 165 6.58 -18.86 -7.77
N GLY A 166 7.42 -19.78 -7.27
CA GLY A 166 8.69 -19.47 -6.60
C GLY A 166 8.56 -19.03 -5.13
N PRO A 167 9.63 -18.49 -4.52
CA PRO A 167 9.61 -18.07 -3.12
C PRO A 167 8.57 -16.97 -2.88
N VAL A 168 7.69 -17.16 -1.89
CA VAL A 168 6.66 -16.18 -1.51
C VAL A 168 7.32 -14.94 -0.89
N SER A 169 7.24 -13.82 -1.60
CA SER A 169 7.76 -12.52 -1.17
C SER A 169 6.71 -11.68 -0.45
N ASP A 170 7.11 -10.68 0.33
CA ASP A 170 6.17 -9.75 0.97
C ASP A 170 5.36 -8.99 -0.09
N GLU A 171 6.00 -8.65 -1.21
CA GLU A 171 5.35 -8.00 -2.34
C GLU A 171 4.27 -8.90 -2.97
N SER A 172 4.51 -10.21 -3.09
CA SER A 172 3.51 -11.14 -3.61
C SER A 172 2.30 -11.33 -2.67
N ILE A 173 2.54 -11.29 -1.36
CA ILE A 173 1.51 -11.34 -0.34
C ILE A 173 0.68 -10.05 -0.39
N LEU A 174 1.34 -8.90 -0.41
CA LEU A 174 0.69 -7.59 -0.54
C LEU A 174 -0.18 -7.56 -1.81
N ALA A 175 0.37 -7.97 -2.95
CA ALA A 175 -0.35 -8.06 -4.22
C ALA A 175 -1.60 -8.95 -4.12
N ALA A 176 -1.48 -10.13 -3.51
CA ALA A 176 -2.60 -11.06 -3.35
C ALA A 176 -3.71 -10.49 -2.44
N VAL A 177 -3.34 -9.92 -1.30
CA VAL A 177 -4.28 -9.33 -0.34
C VAL A 177 -4.95 -8.07 -0.92
N THR A 178 -4.20 -7.23 -1.65
CA THR A 178 -4.75 -6.06 -2.34
C THR A 178 -5.75 -6.47 -3.43
N LYS A 179 -5.44 -7.51 -4.21
CA LYS A 179 -6.41 -8.08 -5.16
C LYS A 179 -7.64 -8.57 -4.43
N ALA A 180 -7.49 -9.26 -3.30
CA ALA A 180 -8.62 -9.74 -2.53
C ALA A 180 -9.52 -8.59 -2.05
N LYS A 181 -8.91 -7.55 -1.49
CA LYS A 181 -9.59 -6.33 -1.02
C LYS A 181 -10.39 -5.64 -2.11
N GLU A 182 -9.79 -5.44 -3.28
CA GLU A 182 -10.33 -4.53 -4.30
C GLU A 182 -11.16 -5.24 -5.38
N GLU A 183 -10.83 -6.49 -5.73
CA GLU A 183 -11.50 -7.27 -6.78
C GLU A 183 -12.40 -8.38 -6.22
N TRP A 184 -12.02 -8.95 -5.07
CA TRP A 184 -12.69 -10.14 -4.53
C TRP A 184 -13.60 -9.81 -3.33
N LYS A 185 -13.94 -8.54 -3.15
CA LYS A 185 -14.81 -8.04 -2.07
C LYS A 185 -14.27 -8.29 -0.67
N GLY A 186 -12.95 -8.40 -0.52
CA GLY A 186 -12.29 -8.58 0.77
C GLY A 186 -12.22 -10.02 1.28
N GLY A 187 -12.38 -11.03 0.43
CA GLY A 187 -12.24 -12.44 0.81
C GLY A 187 -11.21 -13.19 -0.02
N LEU A 188 -10.40 -14.01 0.64
CA LEU A 188 -9.47 -14.95 0.02
C LEU A 188 -9.51 -16.32 0.71
N GLU A 189 -9.29 -17.37 -0.06
CA GLU A 189 -9.15 -18.76 0.38
C GLU A 189 -7.73 -19.21 0.06
N ILE A 190 -7.04 -19.76 1.05
CA ILE A 190 -5.67 -20.26 0.90
C ILE A 190 -5.70 -21.75 0.56
N ASP A 191 -5.15 -22.10 -0.60
CA ASP A 191 -5.13 -23.47 -1.10
C ASP A 191 -3.70 -23.98 -1.33
N GLY A 192 -3.52 -25.29 -1.17
CA GLY A 192 -2.24 -25.97 -1.34
C GLY A 192 -1.37 -26.02 -0.09
N GLN A 193 -0.11 -26.43 -0.26
CA GLN A 193 0.85 -26.61 0.83
C GLN A 193 1.67 -25.34 1.04
N TRP A 194 1.22 -24.50 1.98
CA TRP A 194 1.95 -23.30 2.38
C TRP A 194 2.90 -23.60 3.53
N ALA A 195 4.08 -22.97 3.51
CA ALA A 195 4.93 -22.93 4.69
C ALA A 195 4.26 -22.08 5.79
N GLN A 196 4.37 -22.50 7.05
CA GLN A 196 3.74 -21.78 8.18
C GLN A 196 4.16 -20.31 8.25
N ARG A 197 5.43 -20.02 7.95
CA ARG A 197 5.94 -18.64 7.91
C ARG A 197 5.19 -17.77 6.90
N ASP A 198 4.82 -18.32 5.75
CA ASP A 198 4.12 -17.58 4.71
C ASP A 198 2.63 -17.45 5.03
N LEU A 199 2.02 -18.46 5.66
CA LEU A 199 0.67 -18.37 6.26
C LEU A 199 0.59 -17.25 7.31
N ASP A 200 1.60 -17.13 8.16
CA ASP A 200 1.66 -16.09 9.18
C ASP A 200 1.75 -14.70 8.53
N ARG A 201 2.61 -14.54 7.52
CA ARG A 201 2.78 -13.27 6.80
C ARG A 201 1.52 -12.84 6.05
N ILE A 202 0.90 -13.76 5.31
CA ILE A 202 -0.36 -13.45 4.59
C ILE A 202 -1.48 -13.15 5.57
N TRP A 203 -1.58 -13.87 6.69
CA TRP A 203 -2.58 -13.58 7.72
C TRP A 203 -2.42 -12.17 8.32
N VAL A 204 -1.20 -11.77 8.70
CA VAL A 204 -0.94 -10.43 9.24
C VAL A 204 -1.31 -9.36 8.21
N GLU A 205 -0.95 -9.56 6.94
CA GLU A 205 -1.29 -8.61 5.88
C GLU A 205 -2.81 -8.52 5.64
N CYS A 206 -3.52 -9.64 5.76
CA CYS A 206 -4.99 -9.66 5.74
C CYS A 206 -5.58 -8.79 6.87
N GLN A 207 -5.03 -8.88 8.08
CA GLN A 207 -5.50 -8.06 9.21
C GLN A 207 -5.29 -6.56 8.94
N ARG A 208 -4.12 -6.17 8.41
CA ARG A 208 -3.82 -4.77 8.05
C ARG A 208 -4.79 -4.20 7.03
N GLN A 209 -5.23 -5.01 6.08
CA GLN A 209 -6.09 -4.57 4.98
C GLN A 209 -7.58 -4.82 5.20
N GLY A 210 -7.97 -5.47 6.29
CA GLY A 210 -9.37 -5.84 6.58
C GLY A 210 -9.91 -6.92 5.64
N VAL A 211 -9.05 -7.86 5.23
CA VAL A 211 -9.40 -8.98 4.35
C VAL A 211 -9.63 -10.25 5.17
N VAL A 212 -10.67 -11.01 4.83
CA VAL A 212 -10.97 -12.30 5.45
C VAL A 212 -10.22 -13.41 4.72
N ALA A 213 -9.36 -14.13 5.45
CA ALA A 213 -8.62 -15.28 4.94
C ALA A 213 -9.22 -16.60 5.46
N GLU A 214 -9.79 -17.41 4.57
CA GLU A 214 -10.20 -18.79 4.84
C GLU A 214 -9.02 -19.75 4.68
N ASN A 215 -9.08 -20.89 5.38
CA ASN A 215 -8.03 -21.92 5.44
C ASN A 215 -6.64 -21.43 5.90
N CYS A 216 -6.58 -20.22 6.45
CA CYS A 216 -5.37 -19.64 7.01
C CYS A 216 -5.31 -19.87 8.53
N LYS A 217 -4.43 -20.74 8.99
CA LYS A 217 -4.20 -20.97 10.43
C LYS A 217 -2.94 -20.23 10.88
N PRO A 218 -3.06 -19.01 11.44
CA PRO A 218 -1.89 -18.29 11.93
C PRO A 218 -1.27 -18.98 13.14
N SER A 219 0.04 -18.86 13.27
CA SER A 219 0.74 -19.27 14.48
C SER A 219 0.45 -18.32 15.64
N ARG A 220 0.72 -18.78 16.86
CA ARG A 220 0.65 -17.94 18.06
C ARG A 220 1.56 -16.71 17.94
N GLN A 221 2.74 -16.87 17.34
CA GLN A 221 3.70 -15.79 17.14
C GLN A 221 3.14 -14.70 16.22
N ALA A 222 2.43 -15.08 15.16
CA ALA A 222 1.78 -14.14 14.24
C ALA A 222 0.70 -13.32 14.96
N ILE A 223 -0.16 -13.99 15.73
CA ILE A 223 -1.20 -13.33 16.53
C ILE A 223 -0.58 -12.33 17.52
N GLU A 224 0.43 -12.75 18.28
CA GLU A 224 1.12 -11.88 19.25
C GLU A 224 1.87 -10.72 18.57
N SER A 225 2.35 -10.90 17.34
CA SER A 225 2.98 -9.81 16.57
C SER A 225 1.96 -8.77 16.12
N TRP A 226 0.77 -9.21 15.68
CA TRP A 226 -0.31 -8.33 15.25
C TRP A 226 -0.88 -7.51 16.41
N GLU A 227 -1.12 -8.14 17.56
CA GLU A 227 -1.61 -7.41 18.75
C GLU A 227 -0.61 -6.34 19.21
N ARG A 228 0.70 -6.61 19.11
CA ARG A 228 1.74 -5.60 19.38
C ARG A 228 1.71 -4.46 18.37
N GLU A 229 1.54 -4.75 17.09
CA GLU A 229 1.42 -3.74 16.03
C GLU A 229 0.18 -2.84 16.26
N LYS A 230 -0.97 -3.44 16.59
CA LYS A 230 -2.20 -2.72 16.91
C LYS A 230 -2.02 -1.81 18.13
N ALA A 231 -1.43 -2.32 19.22
CA ALA A 231 -1.16 -1.54 20.41
C ALA A 231 -0.17 -0.39 20.16
N ALA A 232 0.84 -0.60 19.30
CA ALA A 232 1.78 0.45 18.90
C ALA A 232 1.10 1.56 18.10
N THR A 233 0.20 1.21 17.17
CA THR A 233 -0.59 2.18 16.41
C THR A 233 -1.48 3.03 17.32
N VAL A 234 -2.19 2.41 18.26
CA VAL A 234 -3.02 3.14 19.25
C VAL A 234 -2.17 4.13 20.05
N ARG A 235 -1.03 3.69 20.60
CA ARG A 235 -0.12 4.58 21.35
C ARG A 235 0.42 5.73 20.50
N ARG A 236 0.71 5.48 19.22
CA ARG A 236 1.17 6.51 18.29
C ARG A 236 0.07 7.54 18.03
N ASP A 237 -1.16 7.10 17.84
CA ASP A 237 -2.31 7.99 17.61
C ASP A 237 -2.66 8.82 18.86
N GLU A 238 -2.57 8.22 20.05
CA GLU A 238 -2.66 8.92 21.33
C GLU A 238 -1.57 9.99 21.46
N THR A 239 -0.32 9.63 21.15
CA THR A 239 0.82 10.56 21.20
C THR A 239 0.63 11.71 20.22
N LEU A 240 0.21 11.44 18.98
CA LEU A 240 -0.08 12.47 17.99
C LEU A 240 -1.24 13.38 18.42
N SER A 241 -2.25 12.82 19.08
CA SER A 241 -3.38 13.59 19.60
C SER A 241 -2.96 14.52 20.74
N LEU A 242 -2.12 14.04 21.66
CA LEU A 242 -1.52 14.86 22.72
C LEU A 242 -0.63 15.97 22.15
N LEU A 243 0.18 15.67 21.13
CA LEU A 243 1.00 16.68 20.46
C LEU A 243 0.14 17.76 19.78
N ARG A 244 -0.91 17.37 19.06
CA ARG A 244 -1.86 18.33 18.45
C ARG A 244 -2.53 19.20 19.51
N ALA A 245 -2.90 18.64 20.66
CA ALA A 245 -3.46 19.41 21.77
C ALA A 245 -2.46 20.44 22.31
N ARG A 246 -1.19 20.04 22.52
CA ARG A 246 -0.13 20.96 22.98
C ARG A 246 0.16 22.08 21.98
N VAL A 247 0.17 21.78 20.68
CA VAL A 247 0.35 22.78 19.62
C VAL A 247 -0.79 23.80 19.65
N LYS A 248 -2.04 23.33 19.71
CA LYS A 248 -3.23 24.20 19.79
C LYS A 248 -3.20 25.10 21.03
N GLU A 249 -2.77 24.57 22.15
CA GLU A 249 -2.65 25.34 23.39
C GLU A 249 -1.52 26.38 23.31
N ALA A 250 -0.39 26.05 22.70
CA ALA A 250 0.69 27.00 22.43
C ALA A 250 0.24 28.13 21.49
N GLU A 251 -0.56 27.82 20.46
CA GLU A 251 -1.16 28.82 19.56
C GLU A 251 -2.12 29.75 20.32
N LEU A 252 -3.01 29.20 21.15
CA LEU A 252 -3.91 29.98 22.00
C LEU A 252 -3.13 30.88 22.96
N LEU A 253 -2.04 30.37 23.54
CA LEU A 253 -1.18 31.12 24.45
C LEU A 253 -0.50 32.30 23.74
N ARG A 254 0.03 32.06 22.54
CA ARG A 254 0.63 33.11 21.70
C ARG A 254 -0.38 34.18 21.30
N GLU A 255 -1.58 33.77 20.92
CA GLU A 255 -2.66 34.67 20.51
C GLU A 255 -3.16 35.51 21.70
N ALA A 256 -3.34 34.88 22.87
CA ALA A 256 -3.66 35.58 24.11
C ALA A 256 -2.57 36.59 24.50
N ALA A 257 -1.29 36.22 24.36
CA ALA A 257 -0.16 37.11 24.60
C ALA A 257 -0.12 38.29 23.60
N SER A 258 -0.60 38.09 22.38
CA SER A 258 -0.68 39.16 21.36
C SER A 258 -1.81 40.17 21.62
N GLY A 259 -2.54 40.05 22.72
CA GLY A 259 -3.53 41.03 23.16
C GLY A 259 -4.96 40.76 22.67
N ALA A 260 -5.31 39.51 22.36
CA ALA A 260 -6.68 39.12 22.04
C ALA A 260 -7.46 38.75 23.34
N PRO A 261 -8.25 39.66 23.93
CA PRO A 261 -8.88 39.44 25.24
C PRO A 261 -9.88 38.28 25.24
N GLU A 262 -10.52 38.01 24.10
CA GLU A 262 -11.45 36.90 23.91
C GLU A 262 -10.77 35.52 24.01
N VAL A 263 -9.46 35.46 23.73
CA VAL A 263 -8.67 34.21 23.68
C VAL A 263 -8.11 33.86 25.05
N VAL A 264 -7.81 34.87 25.87
CA VAL A 264 -7.35 34.72 27.27
C VAL A 264 -8.32 33.86 28.09
N ASN A 265 -9.63 34.05 27.89
CA ASN A 265 -10.67 33.28 28.57
C ASN A 265 -10.79 31.82 28.11
N ARG A 266 -10.18 31.46 26.98
CA ARG A 266 -10.14 30.09 26.46
C ARG A 266 -8.91 29.32 26.91
N LEU A 267 -7.94 30.00 27.52
CA LEU A 267 -6.77 29.37 28.11
C LEU A 267 -7.13 28.58 29.38
N PRO A 268 -6.40 27.49 29.67
CA PRO A 268 -6.40 26.87 30.99
C PRO A 268 -6.07 27.89 32.08
N PRO A 269 -6.59 27.71 33.32
CA PRO A 269 -6.41 28.67 34.41
C PRO A 269 -4.95 29.01 34.69
N GLU A 270 -4.04 28.04 34.63
CA GLU A 270 -2.62 28.30 34.90
C GLU A 270 -2.01 29.18 33.81
N LEU A 271 -2.25 28.86 32.54
CA LEU A 271 -1.74 29.66 31.42
C LEU A 271 -2.37 31.05 31.35
N ARG A 272 -3.61 31.19 31.80
CA ARG A 272 -4.27 32.48 31.94
C ARG A 272 -3.56 33.34 32.97
N ALA A 273 -3.37 32.82 34.19
CA ALA A 273 -2.65 33.51 35.27
C ALA A 273 -1.22 33.89 34.85
N PHE A 274 -0.55 33.01 34.10
CA PHE A 274 0.76 33.30 33.53
C PHE A 274 0.72 34.54 32.61
N VAL A 275 -0.20 34.63 31.65
CA VAL A 275 -0.25 35.78 30.72
C VAL A 275 -0.75 37.06 31.37
N THR A 276 -1.72 36.96 32.29
CA THR A 276 -2.41 38.13 32.87
C THR A 276 -1.72 38.71 34.10
N SER A 277 -1.01 37.88 34.87
CA SER A 277 -0.43 38.27 36.17
C SER A 277 1.09 38.10 36.22
N TYR A 278 1.65 37.04 35.63
CA TYR A 278 3.09 36.80 35.69
C TYR A 278 3.88 37.67 34.70
N LEU A 279 3.38 37.78 33.46
CA LEU A 279 4.07 38.53 32.40
C LEU A 279 3.74 40.02 32.42
N ASP A 280 4.78 40.85 32.32
CA ASP A 280 4.63 42.26 31.97
C ASP A 280 4.33 42.45 30.47
N ASP A 281 3.99 43.68 30.05
CA ASP A 281 3.60 43.97 28.67
C ASP A 281 4.73 43.74 27.64
N THR A 282 5.99 43.89 28.06
CA THR A 282 7.16 43.63 27.20
C THR A 282 7.31 42.14 26.97
N GLN A 283 7.30 41.35 28.04
CA GLN A 283 7.40 39.90 28.00
C GLN A 283 6.20 39.27 27.27
N ARG A 284 5.01 39.85 27.42
CA ARG A 284 3.81 39.42 26.70
C ARG A 284 3.96 39.63 25.18
N THR A 285 4.52 40.78 24.78
CA THR A 285 4.82 41.08 23.37
C THR A 285 5.87 40.11 22.80
N GLU A 286 6.91 39.79 23.58
CA GLU A 286 7.92 38.81 23.17
C GLU A 286 7.33 37.41 23.00
N LEU A 287 6.51 36.96 23.96
CA LEU A 287 5.82 35.66 23.87
C LEU A 287 4.89 35.59 22.66
N GLY A 288 4.20 36.68 22.32
CA GLY A 288 3.37 36.77 21.11
C GLY A 288 4.17 36.62 19.80
N ARG A 289 5.46 36.94 19.80
CA ARG A 289 6.38 36.82 18.64
C ARG A 289 7.09 35.47 18.58
N MET A 290 7.06 34.66 19.64
CA MET A 290 7.71 33.35 19.65
C MET A 290 7.04 32.39 18.66
N SER A 291 7.85 31.49 18.10
CA SER A 291 7.35 30.41 17.27
C SER A 291 6.58 29.39 18.11
N THR A 292 5.60 28.73 17.51
CA THR A 292 4.75 27.76 18.22
C THR A 292 5.57 26.60 18.79
N ASP A 293 6.62 26.15 18.11
CA ASP A 293 7.53 25.10 18.58
C ASP A 293 8.33 25.51 19.84
N ALA A 294 8.78 26.75 19.90
CA ALA A 294 9.46 27.29 21.08
C ALA A 294 8.50 27.33 22.29
N ILE A 295 7.25 27.75 22.06
CA ILE A 295 6.21 27.78 23.10
C ILE A 295 5.83 26.36 23.56
N VAL A 296 5.72 25.39 22.65
CA VAL A 296 5.41 23.99 23.00
C VAL A 296 6.48 23.39 23.93
N THR A 297 7.76 23.72 23.70
CA THR A 297 8.89 23.27 24.52
C THR A 297 8.81 23.81 25.95
N GLU A 298 8.47 25.08 26.10
CA GLU A 298 8.39 25.75 27.41
C GLU A 298 7.01 25.64 28.09
N LEU A 299 6.01 25.04 27.44
CA LEU A 299 4.61 25.01 27.89
C LEU A 299 4.44 24.53 29.34
N SER A 300 5.19 23.49 29.74
CA SER A 300 5.13 22.96 31.11
C SER A 300 5.64 23.97 32.13
N ARG A 301 6.71 24.70 31.79
CA ARG A 301 7.28 25.75 32.65
C ARG A 301 6.30 26.92 32.78
N PHE A 302 5.66 27.34 31.69
CA PHE A 302 4.65 28.41 31.71
C PHE A 302 3.46 28.06 32.61
N ARG A 303 2.99 26.79 32.58
CA ARG A 303 1.95 26.31 33.49
C ARG A 303 2.41 26.36 34.95
N SER A 304 3.63 25.92 35.26
CA SER A 304 4.16 25.99 36.63
C SER A 304 4.20 27.42 37.16
N LEU A 305 4.68 28.38 36.37
CA LEU A 305 4.74 29.79 36.76
C LEU A 305 3.34 30.38 36.98
N GLY A 306 2.38 30.08 36.10
CA GLY A 306 1.00 30.50 36.27
C GLY A 306 0.30 29.87 37.48
N HIS A 307 0.60 28.61 37.79
CA HIS A 307 0.13 27.96 39.01
C HIS A 307 0.70 28.63 40.27
N GLU A 308 1.99 28.95 40.28
CA GLU A 308 2.63 29.68 41.40
C GLU A 308 1.99 31.05 41.64
N GLU A 309 1.67 31.80 40.57
CA GLU A 309 0.95 33.07 40.68
C GLU A 309 -0.46 32.89 41.22
N THR A 310 -1.16 31.82 40.81
CA THR A 310 -2.50 31.50 41.31
C THR A 310 -2.46 31.21 42.83
N GLU A 311 -1.46 30.45 43.29
CA GLU A 311 -1.26 30.16 44.71
C GLU A 311 -0.73 31.37 45.51
N ARG A 312 0.01 32.28 44.88
CA ARG A 312 0.41 33.55 45.48
C ARG A 312 -0.79 34.46 45.70
N ALA A 313 -1.65 34.63 44.70
CA ALA A 313 -2.85 35.45 44.81
C ALA A 313 -3.77 34.94 45.94
N LYS A 314 -3.98 33.62 46.01
CA LYS A 314 -4.74 32.99 47.11
C LYS A 314 -4.15 33.27 48.49
N ARG A 315 -2.82 33.16 48.65
CA ARG A 315 -2.14 33.44 49.93
C ARG A 315 -2.24 34.90 50.35
N ASN A 316 -2.26 35.81 49.39
CA ASN A 316 -2.35 37.25 49.63
C ASN A 316 -3.80 37.77 49.76
N GLY A 317 -4.81 36.92 49.57
CA GLY A 317 -6.22 37.32 49.54
C GLY A 317 -6.60 38.13 48.30
N GLU A 318 -5.80 38.06 47.24
CA GLU A 318 -6.05 38.73 45.96
C GLU A 318 -7.03 37.91 45.10
N PRO A 319 -7.74 38.54 44.15
CA PRO A 319 -8.58 37.83 43.20
C PRO A 319 -7.74 36.83 42.38
N ASP A 320 -8.19 35.58 42.27
CA ASP A 320 -7.48 34.54 41.51
C ASP A 320 -7.38 34.96 40.03
N PRO A 321 -6.16 35.23 39.50
CA PRO A 321 -5.96 35.68 38.12
C PRO A 321 -6.32 34.61 37.08
N GLY A 322 -6.39 33.33 37.48
CA GLY A 322 -6.90 32.24 36.66
C GLY A 322 -8.43 32.22 36.56
N LEU A 323 -9.15 32.91 37.45
CA LEU A 323 -10.61 33.00 37.51
C LEU A 323 -11.09 34.44 37.26
N GLN A 324 -11.06 34.89 36.01
CA GLN A 324 -11.90 36.05 35.65
C GLN A 324 -13.37 35.63 35.61
N ARG A 325 -14.16 36.17 36.53
CA ARG A 325 -15.62 36.06 36.54
C ARG A 325 -16.13 36.72 35.25
N ALA A 326 -16.84 35.96 34.41
CA ALA A 326 -17.58 36.55 33.29
C ALA A 326 -18.45 37.69 33.85
N VAL A 327 -18.13 38.93 33.47
CA VAL A 327 -18.94 40.09 33.85
C VAL A 327 -20.31 39.86 33.23
N PRO A 328 -21.40 39.73 34.02
CA PRO A 328 -22.73 39.62 33.43
C PRO A 328 -22.99 40.90 32.64
N LYS A 329 -23.40 40.74 31.38
CA LYS A 329 -23.86 41.85 30.53
C LYS A 329 -24.82 42.72 31.35
N PRO A 330 -24.63 44.06 31.42
CA PRO A 330 -25.59 44.92 32.07
C PRO A 330 -26.94 44.73 31.37
N SER A 331 -27.95 44.34 32.14
CA SER A 331 -29.35 44.34 31.72
C SER A 331 -29.68 45.75 31.23
N GLY A 332 -29.88 45.90 29.93
CA GLY A 332 -30.40 47.15 29.36
C GLY A 332 -31.74 47.51 30.03
N PRO A 333 -32.09 48.80 30.10
CA PRO A 333 -33.28 49.25 30.80
C PRO A 333 -34.52 48.59 30.22
N ALA A 334 -35.41 48.16 31.12
CA ALA A 334 -36.70 47.58 30.76
C ALA A 334 -37.48 48.54 29.85
N PRO A 335 -38.13 48.05 28.77
CA PRO A 335 -38.94 48.89 27.92
C PRO A 335 -40.13 49.43 28.73
N GLU A 336 -40.26 50.75 28.76
CA GLU A 336 -41.40 51.47 29.30
C GLU A 336 -42.71 50.94 28.71
N LEU A 337 -43.60 50.52 29.61
CA LEU A 337 -45.01 50.29 29.34
C LEU A 337 -45.65 51.62 28.91
N SER A 338 -45.91 51.80 27.62
CA SER A 338 -46.83 52.84 27.16
C SER A 338 -48.27 52.37 27.38
N PRO A 339 -49.14 53.20 28.01
CA PRO A 339 -50.52 52.84 28.27
C PRO A 339 -51.33 52.90 26.96
N ARG A 340 -52.12 51.86 26.69
CA ARG A 340 -53.18 51.92 25.67
C ARG A 340 -54.27 52.85 26.17
N SER A 341 -54.41 54.01 25.54
CA SER A 341 -55.63 54.82 25.60
C SER A 341 -56.75 54.16 24.79
N ALA A 342 -57.97 54.47 25.24
CA ALA A 342 -59.28 53.88 24.90
C ALA A 342 -59.64 53.81 23.41
#